data_AF-A0A844X2B3-F1
#
_entry.id   AF-A0A844X2B3-F1
#
_cell.length_a   1.000
_cell.length_b   1.000
_cell.length_c   1.000
_cell.angle_alpha   90.00
_cell.angle_beta   90.00
_cell.angle_gamma   90.00
#
_symmetry.space_group_name_H-M   'P 1'
#
loop_
_entity.id
_entity.type
_entity.pdbx_description
1 polymer ?
#
loop_
_entity_poly.entity_id
_entity_poly.type
_entity_poly.pdbx_seq_one_letter_code
_entity_poly.pdbx_strand_id
1 'polypeptide(L)'
;MIYELVPTELHDEFKAFHHDLEKITSQHIEACPFCKKTKFYIIRSKPTKTYRCKDCHKYFTVSTNTPFNRLMPFNWLELIFTSRIKNISYLNIAENLESSLEKVIRRDRAIIHYLQIHYPSLHKWYTHQKQTTLMPTLAEQHQTIKAKVTALLNEQSPTCIHCGSNETTKIGSRTCYRCRRCRHSFNILSNTSLNRIPKPELWLQFIDLLVSRANNLQIRKALNLHNDTVRKWRSAWYHMMKDWQCEALAIWCKHK
;
A
#
# COMPACT_ATOMS: atom_id res chain seq x y z
N MET A 1 5.06 -1.66 -8.03
CA MET A 1 4.56 -1.43 -6.66
C MET A 1 3.08 -1.76 -6.43
N ILE A 2 2.08 -1.08 -7.02
CA ILE A 2 0.66 -1.44 -6.74
C ILE A 2 0.30 -2.84 -7.26
N TYR A 3 0.85 -3.22 -8.42
CA TYR A 3 0.70 -4.54 -9.02
C TYR A 3 1.22 -5.67 -8.14
N GLU A 4 2.22 -5.42 -7.29
CA GLU A 4 2.77 -6.43 -6.35
C GLU A 4 1.80 -6.70 -5.18
N LEU A 5 0.78 -5.85 -4.99
CA LEU A 5 -0.27 -6.00 -4.00
C LEU A 5 -1.54 -6.64 -4.57
N VAL A 6 -1.55 -6.94 -5.87
CA VAL A 6 -2.67 -7.53 -6.61
C VAL A 6 -2.24 -8.92 -7.09
N PRO A 7 -3.08 -9.96 -6.95
CA PRO A 7 -2.80 -11.29 -7.50
C PRO A 7 -2.51 -11.21 -9.00
N THR A 8 -1.53 -11.99 -9.44
CA THR A 8 -1.04 -12.01 -10.83
C THR A 8 -2.16 -12.30 -11.84
N GLU A 9 -3.09 -13.18 -11.48
CA GLU A 9 -4.24 -13.56 -12.29
C GLU A 9 -5.26 -12.43 -12.49
N LEU A 10 -5.18 -11.35 -11.70
CA LEU A 10 -6.05 -10.18 -11.82
C LEU A 10 -5.36 -8.99 -12.50
N HIS A 11 -4.09 -9.14 -12.92
CA HIS A 11 -3.33 -8.02 -13.49
C HIS A 11 -3.94 -7.49 -14.79
N ASP A 12 -4.54 -8.37 -15.60
CA ASP A 12 -5.16 -7.95 -16.86
C ASP A 12 -6.44 -7.14 -16.63
N GLU A 13 -7.34 -7.60 -15.76
CA GLU A 13 -8.53 -6.82 -15.37
C GLU A 13 -8.12 -5.50 -14.69
N PHE A 14 -7.07 -5.50 -13.88
CA PHE A 14 -6.55 -4.29 -13.25
C PHE A 14 -6.04 -3.28 -14.27
N LYS A 15 -5.24 -3.72 -15.25
CA LYS A 15 -4.71 -2.84 -16.33
C LYS A 15 -5.84 -2.27 -17.18
N ALA A 16 -6.83 -3.09 -17.54
CA ALA A 16 -7.99 -2.66 -18.31
C ALA A 16 -8.80 -1.61 -17.54
N PHE A 17 -9.08 -1.85 -16.25
CA PHE A 17 -9.77 -0.86 -15.42
C PHE A 17 -8.99 0.45 -15.26
N HIS A 18 -7.66 0.37 -15.09
CA HIS A 18 -6.80 1.56 -15.04
C HIS A 18 -6.91 2.39 -16.31
N HIS A 19 -6.88 1.74 -17.48
CA HIS A 19 -7.07 2.41 -18.77
C HIS A 19 -8.45 3.09 -18.89
N ASP A 20 -9.51 2.47 -18.40
CA ASP A 20 -10.84 3.09 -18.35
C ASP A 20 -10.85 4.36 -17.47
N LEU A 21 -10.20 4.33 -16.31
CA LEU A 21 -10.08 5.49 -15.42
C LEU A 21 -9.29 6.63 -16.07
N GLU A 22 -8.22 6.34 -16.81
CA GLU A 22 -7.46 7.32 -17.58
C GLU A 22 -8.32 7.96 -18.67
N LYS A 23 -9.11 7.17 -19.39
CA LYS A 23 -10.06 7.66 -20.41
C LYS A 23 -11.11 8.61 -19.81
N ILE A 24 -11.64 8.27 -18.63
CA ILE A 24 -12.58 9.12 -17.90
C ILE A 24 -11.90 10.41 -17.43
N THR A 25 -10.69 10.30 -16.89
CA THR A 25 -9.93 11.44 -16.37
C THR A 25 -9.54 12.43 -17.46
N SER A 26 -9.13 11.93 -18.63
CA SER A 26 -8.85 12.74 -19.83
C SER A 26 -10.11 13.32 -20.47
N GLN A 27 -11.30 12.94 -20.00
CA GLN A 27 -12.61 13.35 -20.53
C GLN A 27 -12.75 13.08 -22.03
N HIS A 28 -12.13 12.00 -22.49
CA HIS A 28 -12.13 11.58 -23.88
C HIS A 28 -13.47 10.91 -24.24
N ILE A 29 -14.06 11.34 -25.37
CA ILE A 29 -15.35 10.83 -25.85
C ILE A 29 -15.26 10.57 -27.34
N GLU A 30 -15.59 9.35 -27.74
CA GLU A 30 -15.63 8.93 -29.15
C GLU A 30 -17.05 9.02 -29.74
N ALA A 31 -18.07 8.71 -28.94
CA ALA A 31 -19.46 8.62 -29.38
C ALA A 31 -20.45 9.04 -28.30
N CYS A 32 -21.64 9.46 -28.71
CA CYS A 32 -22.76 9.72 -27.81
C CYS A 32 -23.14 8.44 -27.05
N PRO A 33 -23.23 8.46 -25.71
CA PRO A 33 -23.52 7.27 -24.91
C PRO A 33 -24.95 6.75 -25.09
N PHE A 34 -25.86 7.57 -25.64
CA PHE A 34 -27.27 7.21 -25.84
C PHE A 34 -27.59 6.62 -27.22
N CYS A 35 -27.02 7.19 -28.30
CA CYS A 35 -27.34 6.77 -29.68
C CYS A 35 -26.12 6.30 -30.48
N LYS A 36 -24.92 6.28 -29.86
CA LYS A 36 -23.65 5.84 -30.46
C LYS A 36 -23.17 6.64 -31.68
N LYS A 37 -23.83 7.76 -32.02
CA LYS A 37 -23.38 8.67 -33.08
C LYS A 37 -22.21 9.53 -32.62
N THR A 38 -21.31 9.85 -33.54
CA THR A 38 -20.07 10.62 -33.30
C THR A 38 -20.25 12.12 -33.48
N LYS A 39 -21.44 12.57 -33.90
CA LYS A 39 -21.74 13.99 -34.13
C LYS A 39 -22.28 14.63 -32.86
N PHE A 40 -21.43 15.40 -32.18
CA PHE A 40 -21.78 16.18 -30.99
C PHE A 40 -20.88 17.43 -30.87
N TYR A 41 -21.24 18.36 -29.99
CA TYR A 41 -20.44 19.55 -29.71
C TYR A 41 -20.39 19.85 -28.21
N ILE A 42 -19.33 20.54 -27.79
CA ILE A 42 -19.14 20.96 -26.40
C ILE A 42 -20.02 22.18 -26.12
N ILE A 43 -20.81 22.13 -25.05
CA ILE A 43 -21.58 23.29 -24.57
C ILE A 43 -20.84 24.01 -23.44
N ARG A 44 -20.15 23.24 -22.61
CA ARG A 44 -19.49 23.75 -21.41
C ARG A 44 -18.17 23.01 -21.23
N SER A 45 -17.11 23.75 -20.92
CA SER A 45 -15.77 23.19 -20.71
C SER A 45 -15.37 23.02 -19.25
N LYS A 46 -16.03 23.72 -18.32
CA LYS A 46 -15.74 23.69 -16.87
C LYS A 46 -17.01 23.47 -16.03
N PRO A 47 -16.95 22.75 -14.89
CA PRO A 47 -15.78 22.02 -14.37
C PRO A 47 -15.49 20.72 -15.15
N THR A 48 -16.48 20.22 -15.91
CA THR A 48 -16.35 19.11 -16.86
C THR A 48 -16.89 19.49 -18.22
N LYS A 49 -16.33 18.86 -19.26
CA LYS A 49 -16.84 18.94 -20.63
C LYS A 49 -18.22 18.31 -20.68
N THR A 50 -19.22 19.14 -20.94
CA THR A 50 -20.60 18.73 -21.22
C THR A 50 -20.85 18.85 -22.72
N TYR A 51 -21.35 17.78 -23.32
CA TYR A 51 -21.59 17.66 -24.74
C TYR A 51 -23.09 17.57 -25.03
N ARG A 52 -23.49 18.00 -26.22
CA ARG A 52 -24.84 17.73 -26.77
C ARG A 52 -24.73 17.00 -28.08
N CYS A 53 -25.45 15.89 -28.17
CA CYS A 53 -25.55 15.10 -29.39
C CYS A 53 -26.35 15.87 -30.45
N LYS A 54 -25.86 15.86 -31.70
CA LYS A 54 -26.58 16.47 -32.83
C LYS A 54 -27.76 15.61 -33.28
N ASP A 55 -27.68 14.29 -33.10
CA ASP A 55 -28.71 13.36 -33.54
C ASP A 55 -29.83 13.18 -32.51
N CYS A 56 -29.50 12.83 -31.25
CA CYS A 56 -30.51 12.55 -30.22
C CYS A 56 -30.76 13.73 -29.28
N HIS A 57 -30.09 14.86 -29.47
CA HIS A 57 -30.21 16.11 -28.69
C HIS A 57 -29.98 16.03 -27.17
N LYS A 58 -29.64 14.85 -26.65
CA LYS A 58 -29.36 14.62 -25.22
C LYS A 58 -28.02 15.22 -24.81
N TYR A 59 -27.97 15.67 -23.56
CA TYR A 59 -26.77 16.15 -22.89
C TYR A 59 -26.03 15.00 -22.24
N PHE A 60 -24.70 14.99 -22.31
CA PHE A 60 -23.89 13.98 -21.67
C PHE A 60 -22.49 14.48 -21.31
N THR A 61 -21.80 13.69 -20.51
CA THR A 61 -20.40 13.83 -20.11
C THR A 61 -19.69 12.51 -20.37
N VAL A 62 -18.36 12.47 -20.17
CA VAL A 62 -17.58 11.22 -20.26
C VAL A 62 -18.07 10.16 -19.26
N SER A 63 -18.64 10.58 -18.13
CA SER A 63 -19.14 9.70 -17.07
C SER A 63 -20.62 9.31 -17.25
N THR A 64 -21.29 9.79 -18.29
CA THR A 64 -22.69 9.46 -18.53
C THR A 64 -22.83 7.97 -18.85
N ASN A 65 -23.83 7.32 -18.26
CA ASN A 65 -24.02 5.86 -18.24
C ASN A 65 -22.94 5.07 -17.50
N THR A 66 -22.13 5.73 -16.68
CA THR A 66 -21.24 5.06 -15.72
C THR A 66 -21.68 5.36 -14.28
N PRO A 67 -21.31 4.52 -13.30
CA PRO A 67 -21.50 4.81 -11.88
C PRO A 67 -20.76 6.09 -11.41
N PHE A 68 -19.82 6.60 -12.20
CA PHE A 68 -19.03 7.81 -11.89
C PHE A 68 -19.76 9.12 -12.22
N ASN A 69 -20.99 9.03 -12.73
CA ASN A 69 -21.76 10.21 -13.11
C ASN A 69 -21.84 11.22 -11.96
N ARG A 70 -21.42 12.46 -12.24
CA ARG A 70 -21.37 13.59 -11.28
C ARG A 70 -20.34 13.46 -10.14
N LEU A 71 -19.40 12.51 -10.19
CA LEU A 71 -18.38 12.30 -9.14
C LEU A 71 -17.07 13.06 -9.37
N MET A 72 -17.15 14.36 -9.62
CA MET A 72 -15.96 15.20 -9.85
C MET A 72 -15.22 15.59 -8.56
N PRO A 73 -13.87 15.59 -8.56
CA PRO A 73 -13.00 15.37 -9.73
C PRO A 73 -12.70 13.89 -10.01
N PHE A 74 -12.49 13.53 -11.28
CA PHE A 74 -12.30 12.13 -11.71
C PHE A 74 -10.95 11.52 -11.31
N ASN A 75 -9.90 12.33 -11.16
CA ASN A 75 -8.59 11.88 -10.69
C ASN A 75 -8.63 11.24 -9.28
N TRP A 76 -9.67 11.53 -8.49
CA TRP A 76 -9.85 10.87 -7.19
C TRP A 76 -10.22 9.39 -7.30
N LEU A 77 -10.76 8.92 -8.43
CA LEU A 77 -11.17 7.53 -8.58
C LEU A 77 -9.97 6.59 -8.47
N GLU A 78 -8.89 6.88 -9.20
CA GLU A 78 -7.66 6.10 -9.17
C GLU A 78 -6.96 6.20 -7.81
N LEU A 79 -6.90 7.40 -7.23
CA LEU A 79 -6.32 7.63 -5.90
C LEU A 79 -7.03 6.82 -4.81
N ILE A 80 -8.37 6.83 -4.82
CA ILE A 80 -9.17 6.06 -3.86
C ILE A 80 -8.95 4.56 -4.10
N PHE A 81 -9.08 4.09 -5.34
CA PHE A 81 -8.92 2.68 -5.70
C PHE A 81 -7.57 2.12 -5.24
N THR A 82 -6.48 2.79 -5.60
CA THR A 82 -5.12 2.35 -5.22
C THR A 82 -4.86 2.47 -3.72
N SER A 83 -5.43 3.47 -3.05
CA SER A 83 -5.33 3.62 -1.59
C SER A 83 -6.05 2.50 -0.85
N ARG A 84 -7.19 2.05 -1.37
CA ARG A 84 -7.95 0.94 -0.79
C ARG A 84 -7.22 -0.39 -0.94
N ILE A 85 -6.55 -0.62 -2.08
CA ILE A 85 -5.66 -1.78 -2.26
C ILE A 85 -4.50 -1.76 -1.25
N LYS A 86 -3.95 -0.57 -0.98
CA LYS A 86 -2.93 -0.36 0.08
C LYS A 86 -3.52 -0.43 1.50
N ASN A 87 -4.78 -0.80 1.64
CA ASN A 87 -5.51 -0.92 2.91
C ASN A 87 -5.53 0.38 3.74
N ILE A 88 -5.53 1.54 3.07
CA ILE A 88 -5.72 2.82 3.75
C ILE A 88 -7.21 2.94 4.12
N SER A 89 -7.48 3.42 5.34
CA SER A 89 -8.85 3.64 5.83
C SER A 89 -9.52 4.78 5.06
N TYR A 90 -10.86 4.76 4.97
CA TYR A 90 -11.58 5.87 4.33
C TYR A 90 -11.32 7.21 5.03
N LEU A 91 -11.11 7.22 6.35
CA LEU A 91 -10.79 8.42 7.12
C LEU A 91 -9.47 9.02 6.65
N ASN A 92 -8.40 8.22 6.60
CA ASN A 92 -7.08 8.71 6.18
C ASN A 92 -7.06 9.10 4.69
N ILE A 93 -7.84 8.41 3.84
CA ILE A 93 -8.01 8.84 2.44
C ILE A 93 -8.70 10.21 2.38
N ALA A 94 -9.74 10.42 3.19
CA ALA A 94 -10.46 11.69 3.25
C ALA A 94 -9.56 12.82 3.75
N GLU A 95 -8.75 12.58 4.79
CA GLU A 95 -7.73 13.52 5.28
C GLU A 95 -6.72 13.87 4.17
N ASN A 96 -6.17 12.87 3.47
CA ASN A 96 -5.20 13.09 2.39
C ASN A 96 -5.77 13.85 1.18
N LEU A 97 -7.08 13.75 0.95
CA LEU A 97 -7.78 14.43 -0.15
C LEU A 97 -8.43 15.75 0.29
N GLU A 98 -8.24 16.16 1.55
CA GLU A 98 -8.91 17.32 2.16
C GLU A 98 -10.43 17.30 1.91
N SER A 99 -11.04 16.13 2.13
CA SER A 99 -12.42 15.82 1.77
C SER A 99 -13.21 15.26 2.96
N SER A 100 -14.53 15.22 2.82
CA SER A 100 -15.38 14.45 3.74
C SER A 100 -15.26 12.94 3.47
N LEU A 101 -15.50 12.16 4.52
CA LEU A 101 -15.54 10.70 4.50
C LEU A 101 -16.59 10.17 3.51
N GLU A 102 -17.77 10.79 3.48
CA GLU A 102 -18.91 10.38 2.64
C GLU A 102 -18.57 10.52 1.16
N LYS A 103 -17.81 11.55 0.77
CA LYS A 103 -17.36 11.75 -0.61
C LYS A 103 -16.41 10.65 -1.08
N VAL A 104 -15.59 10.12 -0.18
CA VAL A 104 -14.69 8.98 -0.44
C VAL A 104 -15.51 7.71 -0.57
N ILE A 105 -16.38 7.41 0.41
CA ILE A 105 -17.23 6.22 0.41
C ILE A 105 -18.11 6.17 -0.84
N ARG A 106 -18.71 7.30 -1.23
CA ARG A 106 -19.57 7.38 -2.43
C ARG A 106 -18.81 7.01 -3.70
N ARG A 107 -17.56 7.43 -3.83
CA ARG A 107 -16.71 7.10 -4.97
C ARG A 107 -16.27 5.65 -4.96
N ASP A 108 -15.87 5.14 -3.80
CA ASP A 108 -15.51 3.74 -3.65
C ASP A 108 -16.68 2.82 -4.03
N ARG A 109 -17.90 3.13 -3.60
CA ARG A 109 -19.11 2.40 -4.03
C ARG A 109 -19.33 2.45 -5.55
N ALA A 110 -19.06 3.59 -6.18
CA ALA A 110 -19.15 3.70 -7.64
C ALA A 110 -18.07 2.86 -8.35
N ILE A 111 -16.86 2.81 -7.80
CA ILE A 111 -15.78 1.93 -8.28
C ILE A 111 -16.22 0.47 -8.15
N ILE A 112 -16.70 0.06 -6.98
CA ILE A 112 -17.21 -1.30 -6.72
C ILE A 112 -18.29 -1.67 -7.73
N HIS A 113 -19.26 -0.79 -7.97
CA HIS A 113 -20.33 -1.03 -8.94
C HIS A 113 -19.79 -1.15 -10.38
N TYR A 114 -18.84 -0.31 -10.77
CA TYR A 114 -18.22 -0.40 -12.10
C TYR A 114 -17.45 -1.72 -12.28
N LEU A 115 -16.65 -2.10 -11.28
CA LEU A 115 -15.95 -3.38 -11.26
C LEU A 115 -16.94 -4.55 -11.34
N GLN A 116 -18.06 -4.50 -10.62
CA GLN A 116 -19.07 -5.55 -10.65
C GLN A 116 -19.63 -5.79 -12.07
N ILE A 117 -19.81 -4.72 -12.85
CA ILE A 117 -20.35 -4.78 -14.21
C ILE A 117 -19.29 -5.26 -15.22
N HIS A 118 -18.06 -4.77 -15.11
CA HIS A 118 -17.05 -4.91 -16.17
C HIS A 118 -15.90 -5.88 -15.83
N TYR A 119 -15.58 -6.05 -14.55
CA TYR A 119 -14.40 -6.77 -14.04
C TYR A 119 -14.77 -7.62 -12.79
N PRO A 120 -15.59 -8.67 -12.96
CA PRO A 120 -16.21 -9.38 -11.84
C PRO A 120 -15.19 -10.10 -10.93
N SER A 121 -14.07 -10.57 -11.47
CA SER A 121 -13.01 -11.22 -10.70
C SER A 121 -12.30 -10.21 -9.80
N LEU A 122 -11.93 -9.07 -10.37
CA LEU A 122 -11.34 -7.95 -9.65
C LEU A 122 -12.31 -7.36 -8.62
N HIS A 123 -13.61 -7.26 -8.94
CA HIS A 123 -14.65 -6.87 -7.99
C HIS A 123 -14.70 -7.79 -6.77
N LYS A 124 -14.77 -9.11 -6.99
CA LYS A 124 -14.83 -10.10 -5.91
C LYS A 124 -13.62 -9.96 -5.00
N TRP A 125 -12.43 -9.86 -5.58
CA TRP A 125 -11.19 -9.66 -4.86
C TRP A 125 -11.13 -8.34 -4.09
N TYR A 126 -11.51 -7.24 -4.72
CA TYR A 126 -11.45 -5.88 -4.16
C TYR A 126 -12.40 -5.71 -2.96
N THR A 127 -13.59 -6.30 -3.04
CA THR A 127 -14.60 -6.24 -1.96
C THR A 127 -14.30 -7.23 -0.83
N HIS A 128 -13.69 -8.38 -1.14
CA HIS A 128 -13.36 -9.43 -0.18
C HIS A 128 -11.87 -9.43 0.19
N GLN A 129 -11.27 -8.26 0.40
CA GLN A 129 -9.86 -8.07 0.80
C GLN A 129 -9.49 -8.64 2.20
N LYS A 130 -10.17 -9.69 2.67
CA LYS A 130 -9.69 -10.60 3.71
C LYS A 130 -8.86 -11.71 3.04
N GLN A 131 -7.83 -11.34 2.29
CA GLN A 131 -6.89 -12.31 1.75
C GLN A 131 -6.28 -13.10 2.90
N THR A 132 -6.54 -14.39 2.96
CA THR A 132 -5.89 -15.35 3.87
C THR A 132 -4.52 -15.77 3.36
N THR A 133 -4.31 -15.70 2.05
CA THR A 133 -3.08 -16.13 1.37
C THR A 133 -2.25 -14.91 0.98
N LEU A 134 -0.98 -14.93 1.38
CA LEU A 134 -0.01 -13.90 1.03
C LEU A 134 0.36 -14.01 -0.46
N MET A 135 0.39 -12.89 -1.17
CA MET A 135 0.82 -12.87 -2.58
C MET A 135 2.26 -13.38 -2.72
N PRO A 136 2.63 -14.05 -3.84
CA PRO A 136 3.97 -14.63 -3.99
C PRO A 136 5.10 -13.64 -3.71
N THR A 137 5.02 -12.43 -4.27
CA THR A 137 6.01 -11.36 -4.01
C THR A 137 6.09 -10.96 -2.54
N LEU A 138 4.95 -10.88 -1.86
CA LEU A 138 4.92 -10.55 -0.42
C LEU A 138 5.48 -11.70 0.42
N ALA A 139 5.25 -12.95 0.02
CA ALA A 139 5.81 -14.13 0.68
C ALA A 139 7.33 -14.23 0.53
N GLU A 140 7.84 -13.96 -0.67
CA GLU A 140 9.28 -13.88 -0.94
C GLU A 140 9.94 -12.76 -0.11
N GLN A 141 9.36 -11.56 -0.11
CA GLN A 141 9.86 -10.46 0.72
C GLN A 141 9.79 -10.80 2.21
N HIS A 142 8.70 -11.42 2.69
CA HIS A 142 8.58 -11.85 4.08
C HIS A 142 9.67 -12.85 4.45
N GLN A 143 9.94 -13.84 3.61
CA GLN A 143 11.02 -14.80 3.82
C GLN A 143 12.40 -14.13 3.83
N THR A 144 12.63 -13.17 2.94
CA THR A 144 13.86 -12.37 2.88
C THR A 144 14.08 -11.59 4.18
N ILE A 145 13.04 -10.91 4.69
CA ILE A 145 13.10 -10.21 5.98
C ILE A 145 13.41 -11.20 7.10
N LYS A 146 12.71 -12.34 7.18
CA LYS A 146 12.96 -13.33 8.24
C LYS A 146 14.39 -13.86 8.20
N ALA A 147 14.92 -14.16 7.03
CA ALA A 147 16.30 -14.61 6.86
C ALA A 147 17.31 -13.54 7.35
N LYS A 148 17.14 -12.28 6.93
CA LYS A 148 17.99 -11.16 7.35
C LYS A 148 17.96 -10.93 8.85
N VAL A 149 16.77 -10.95 9.46
CA VAL A 149 16.61 -10.80 10.92
C VAL A 149 17.26 -11.96 11.65
N THR A 150 17.04 -13.20 11.19
CA THR A 150 17.64 -14.38 11.81
C THR A 150 19.16 -14.33 11.77
N ALA A 151 19.75 -13.99 10.61
CA ALA A 151 21.19 -13.79 10.48
C ALA A 151 21.70 -12.70 11.44
N LEU A 152 21.00 -11.57 11.52
CA LEU A 152 21.37 -10.46 12.38
C LEU A 152 21.33 -10.81 13.88
N LEU A 153 20.35 -11.58 14.33
CA LEU A 153 20.23 -12.01 15.72
C LEU A 153 21.30 -13.05 16.09
N ASN A 154 21.67 -13.89 15.12
CA ASN A 154 22.66 -14.96 15.27
C ASN A 154 24.11 -14.51 15.02
N GLU A 155 24.34 -13.27 14.60
CA GLU A 155 25.69 -12.73 14.38
C GLU A 155 26.52 -12.77 15.67
N GLN A 156 27.74 -13.32 15.58
CA GLN A 156 28.65 -13.50 16.71
C GLN A 156 29.93 -12.69 16.57
N SER A 157 30.40 -12.44 15.35
CA SER A 157 31.70 -11.85 15.07
C SER A 157 31.62 -10.84 13.92
N PRO A 158 30.84 -9.75 14.06
CA PRO A 158 30.74 -8.75 13.02
C PRO A 158 32.07 -8.01 12.87
N THR A 159 32.35 -7.55 11.65
CA THR A 159 33.48 -6.68 11.36
C THR A 159 33.33 -5.34 12.09
N CYS A 160 34.40 -4.88 12.74
CA CYS A 160 34.41 -3.61 13.44
C CYS A 160 34.27 -2.42 12.46
N ILE A 161 33.25 -1.60 12.67
CA ILE A 161 32.99 -0.40 11.84
C ILE A 161 34.06 0.69 11.96
N HIS A 162 34.93 0.65 12.97
CA HIS A 162 35.97 1.66 13.19
C HIS A 162 37.35 1.27 12.64
N CYS A 163 37.67 -0.02 12.59
CA CYS A 163 39.01 -0.49 12.21
C CYS A 163 39.04 -1.70 11.28
N GLY A 164 37.89 -2.25 10.88
CA GLY A 164 37.81 -3.40 9.96
C GLY A 164 38.22 -4.76 10.55
N SER A 165 38.57 -4.84 11.84
CA SER A 165 38.93 -6.12 12.47
C SER A 165 37.70 -7.00 12.74
N ASN A 166 37.83 -8.30 12.52
CA ASN A 166 36.82 -9.32 12.87
C ASN A 166 36.99 -9.86 14.30
N GLU A 167 37.98 -9.37 15.05
CA GLU A 167 38.18 -9.71 16.46
C GLU A 167 37.20 -8.93 17.33
N THR A 168 35.94 -9.34 17.31
CA THR A 168 34.87 -8.68 18.05
C THR A 168 34.24 -9.65 19.04
N THR A 169 33.61 -9.09 20.08
CA THR A 169 32.94 -9.88 21.11
C THR A 169 31.65 -9.19 21.47
N LYS A 170 30.57 -9.97 21.49
CA LYS A 170 29.23 -9.49 21.84
C LYS A 170 29.22 -8.98 23.29
N ILE A 171 28.68 -7.79 23.50
CA ILE A 171 28.53 -7.17 24.83
C ILE A 171 27.04 -7.03 25.13
N GLY A 172 26.61 -7.61 26.25
CA GLY A 172 25.21 -7.55 26.67
C GLY A 172 24.29 -8.34 25.75
N SER A 173 23.00 -8.01 25.79
CA SER A 173 21.94 -8.83 25.18
C SER A 173 21.57 -8.43 23.75
N ARG A 174 22.06 -7.32 23.21
CA ARG A 174 21.58 -6.81 21.90
C ARG A 174 22.71 -6.24 21.06
N THR A 175 22.94 -6.87 19.90
CA THR A 175 23.61 -6.36 18.68
C THR A 175 24.80 -5.38 18.86
N CYS A 176 25.39 -5.36 20.05
CA CYS A 176 26.45 -4.48 20.51
C CYS A 176 27.68 -5.36 20.69
N TYR A 177 28.80 -4.87 20.18
CA TYR A 177 30.04 -5.62 20.13
C TYR A 177 31.18 -4.71 20.55
N ARG A 178 32.19 -5.28 21.21
CA ARG A 178 33.48 -4.63 21.43
C ARG A 178 34.46 -5.16 20.41
N CYS A 179 35.19 -4.27 19.76
CA CYS A 179 36.39 -4.68 19.05
C CYS A 179 37.53 -4.91 20.04
N ARG A 180 38.22 -6.05 19.95
CA ARG A 180 39.39 -6.38 20.78
C ARG A 180 40.60 -5.54 20.38
N ARG A 181 40.75 -5.26 19.07
CA ARG A 181 41.84 -4.47 18.50
C ARG A 181 41.76 -2.98 18.85
N CYS A 182 40.72 -2.27 18.41
CA CYS A 182 40.61 -0.82 18.64
C CYS A 182 39.87 -0.44 19.93
N ARG A 183 39.37 -1.42 20.70
CA ARG A 183 38.66 -1.26 21.98
C ARG A 183 37.35 -0.46 21.92
N HIS A 184 36.92 -0.01 20.74
CA HIS A 184 35.65 0.68 20.55
C HIS A 184 34.47 -0.30 20.63
N SER A 185 33.39 0.16 21.26
CA SER A 185 32.10 -0.53 21.26
C SER A 185 31.25 0.01 20.11
N PHE A 186 30.54 -0.86 19.40
CA PHE A 186 29.66 -0.47 18.32
C PHE A 186 28.42 -1.35 18.27
N ASN A 187 27.31 -0.80 17.75
CA ASN A 187 26.11 -1.58 17.46
C ASN A 187 26.00 -1.78 15.94
N ILE A 188 25.77 -3.01 15.48
CA ILE A 188 25.60 -3.32 14.05
C ILE A 188 24.34 -2.68 13.45
N LEU A 189 23.41 -2.23 14.29
CA LEU A 189 22.18 -1.52 13.91
C LEU A 189 22.30 0.01 13.99
N SER A 190 23.46 0.57 14.34
CA SER A 190 23.61 2.01 14.63
C SER A 190 23.05 2.92 13.52
N ASN A 191 23.23 2.51 12.26
CA ASN A 191 22.84 3.26 11.07
C ASN A 191 21.50 2.78 10.48
N THR A 192 20.66 2.13 11.28
CA THR A 192 19.40 1.53 10.80
C THR A 192 18.21 2.04 11.62
N SER A 193 17.02 1.91 11.03
CA SER A 193 15.77 2.23 11.72
C SER A 193 15.49 1.33 12.93
N LEU A 194 16.20 0.20 13.07
CA LEU A 194 16.12 -0.69 14.23
C LEU A 194 17.05 -0.28 15.38
N ASN A 195 17.81 0.81 15.24
CA ASN A 195 18.66 1.30 16.31
C ASN A 195 17.82 1.58 17.57
N ARG A 196 18.30 1.07 18.72
CA ARG A 196 17.64 1.21 20.03
C ARG A 196 16.21 0.66 20.09
N ILE A 197 15.81 -0.20 19.15
CA ILE A 197 14.56 -0.95 19.27
C ILE A 197 14.78 -2.08 20.30
N PRO A 198 13.95 -2.17 21.35
CA PRO A 198 14.12 -3.20 22.36
C PRO A 198 13.60 -4.56 21.93
N LYS A 199 13.82 -5.56 22.79
CA LYS A 199 13.30 -6.94 22.71
C LYS A 199 13.47 -7.61 21.33
N PRO A 200 14.71 -7.72 20.81
CA PRO A 200 14.98 -8.36 19.51
C PRO A 200 14.45 -9.78 19.38
N GLU A 201 14.35 -10.50 20.49
CA GLU A 201 13.75 -11.83 20.58
C GLU A 201 12.28 -11.89 20.10
N LEU A 202 11.55 -10.77 20.12
CA LEU A 202 10.16 -10.70 19.67
C LEU A 202 10.00 -10.20 18.23
N TRP A 203 11.08 -9.80 17.56
CA TRP A 203 10.98 -9.15 16.25
C TRP A 203 10.39 -10.04 15.16
N LEU A 204 10.80 -11.32 15.11
CA LEU A 204 10.26 -12.27 14.14
C LEU A 204 8.75 -12.46 14.32
N GLN A 205 8.29 -12.64 15.56
CA GLN A 205 6.87 -12.78 15.88
C GLN A 205 6.09 -11.48 15.57
N PHE A 206 6.69 -10.31 15.83
CA PHE A 206 6.11 -9.03 15.46
C PHE A 206 5.93 -8.89 13.94
N ILE A 207 6.92 -9.29 13.14
CA ILE A 207 6.84 -9.27 11.68
C ILE A 207 5.73 -10.22 11.20
N ASP A 208 5.65 -11.44 11.73
CA ASP A 208 4.60 -12.40 11.37
C ASP A 208 3.18 -11.84 11.69
N LEU A 209 3.05 -11.11 12.80
CA LEU A 209 1.81 -10.40 13.15
C LEU A 209 1.50 -9.23 12.21
N LEU A 210 2.51 -8.48 11.75
CA LEU A 210 2.31 -7.43 10.75
C LEU A 210 1.82 -7.99 9.42
N VAL A 211 2.43 -9.09 8.96
CA VAL A 211 2.11 -9.75 7.69
C VAL A 211 0.70 -10.34 7.72
N SER A 212 0.29 -10.93 8.85
CA SER A 212 -1.09 -11.39 9.09
C SER A 212 -2.10 -10.25 9.31
N ARG A 213 -1.67 -8.99 9.09
CA ARG A 213 -2.50 -7.79 9.22
C ARG A 213 -3.08 -7.64 10.62
N ALA A 214 -2.35 -7.97 11.68
CA ALA A 214 -2.77 -7.65 13.04
C ALA A 214 -2.76 -6.12 13.25
N ASN A 215 -3.77 -5.59 13.95
CA ASN A 215 -3.79 -4.18 14.36
C ASN A 215 -2.94 -3.96 15.62
N ASN A 216 -2.66 -2.70 15.96
CA ASN A 216 -1.83 -2.38 17.12
C ASN A 216 -2.35 -3.01 18.43
N LEU A 217 -3.67 -3.09 18.63
CA LEU A 217 -4.27 -3.69 19.81
C LEU A 217 -4.06 -5.21 19.88
N GLN A 218 -4.18 -5.91 18.75
CA GLN A 218 -3.93 -7.34 18.62
C GLN A 218 -2.47 -7.65 18.91
N ILE A 219 -1.54 -6.90 18.30
CA ILE A 219 -0.10 -7.06 18.52
C ILE A 219 0.27 -6.79 19.99
N ARG A 220 -0.29 -5.72 20.56
CA ARG A 220 -0.09 -5.34 21.97
C ARG A 220 -0.43 -6.50 22.91
N LYS A 221 -1.59 -7.14 22.69
CA LYS A 221 -2.05 -8.29 23.48
C LYS A 221 -1.19 -9.53 23.24
N ALA A 222 -0.88 -9.84 21.98
CA ALA A 222 -0.12 -11.04 21.61
C ALA A 222 1.32 -11.03 22.14
N LEU A 223 1.98 -9.86 22.13
CA LEU A 223 3.38 -9.72 22.53
C LEU A 223 3.59 -9.09 23.91
N ASN A 224 2.50 -8.78 24.62
CA ASN A 224 2.51 -8.07 25.89
C ASN A 224 3.41 -6.80 25.87
N LEU A 225 3.16 -5.92 24.89
CA LEU A 225 3.90 -4.66 24.70
C LEU A 225 3.05 -3.44 25.08
N HIS A 226 3.67 -2.28 25.27
CA HIS A 226 2.93 -1.02 25.36
C HIS A 226 2.51 -0.54 23.95
N ASN A 227 1.40 0.20 23.84
CA ASN A 227 0.90 0.69 22.55
C ASN A 227 1.92 1.58 21.82
N ASP A 228 2.63 2.44 22.55
CA ASP A 228 3.66 3.30 21.98
C ASP A 228 4.87 2.49 21.48
N THR A 229 5.18 1.38 22.15
CA THR A 229 6.22 0.46 21.69
C THR A 229 5.82 -0.17 20.35
N VAL A 230 4.58 -0.66 20.24
CA VAL A 230 4.04 -1.23 18.99
C VAL A 230 4.08 -0.21 17.87
N ARG A 231 3.65 1.04 18.11
CA ARG A 231 3.69 2.12 17.11
C ARG A 231 5.12 2.44 16.66
N LYS A 232 6.05 2.56 17.61
CA LYS A 232 7.47 2.80 17.32
C LYS A 232 8.08 1.67 16.49
N TRP A 233 7.81 0.41 16.87
CA TRP A 233 8.29 -0.76 16.14
C TRP A 233 7.73 -0.80 14.73
N ARG A 234 6.43 -0.53 14.56
CA ARG A 234 5.79 -0.54 13.25
C ARG A 234 6.40 0.48 12.30
N SER A 235 6.68 1.69 12.80
CA SER A 235 7.39 2.72 12.04
C SER A 235 8.82 2.28 11.67
N ALA A 236 9.58 1.78 12.65
CA ALA A 236 10.94 1.30 12.45
C ALA A 236 11.01 0.16 11.40
N TRP A 237 10.11 -0.81 11.49
CA TRP A 237 10.02 -1.92 10.54
C TRP A 237 9.56 -1.49 9.16
N TYR A 238 8.64 -0.53 9.05
CA TYR A 238 8.26 0.04 7.76
C TYR A 238 9.48 0.62 7.03
N HIS A 239 10.29 1.41 7.71
CA HIS A 239 11.51 1.97 7.11
C HIS A 239 12.55 0.89 6.82
N MET A 240 12.78 -0.04 7.76
CA MET A 240 13.75 -1.12 7.58
C MET A 240 13.41 -2.04 6.40
N MET A 241 12.12 -2.36 6.20
CA MET A 241 11.68 -3.15 5.05
C MET A 241 11.99 -2.44 3.73
N LYS A 242 11.84 -1.11 3.67
CA LYS A 242 12.25 -0.32 2.49
C LYS A 242 13.76 -0.33 2.29
N ASP A 243 14.53 -0.12 3.36
CA ASP A 243 16.00 -0.14 3.29
C ASP A 243 16.53 -1.49 2.76
N TRP A 244 15.80 -2.57 3.01
CA TRP A 244 16.10 -3.91 2.52
C TRP A 244 15.43 -4.29 1.20
N GLN A 245 14.92 -3.33 0.43
CA GLN A 245 14.29 -3.53 -0.89
C GLN A 245 13.05 -4.45 -0.82
N CYS A 246 12.27 -4.33 0.26
CA CYS A 246 11.02 -5.04 0.50
C CYS A 246 9.84 -4.05 0.59
N GLU A 247 9.73 -3.14 -0.37
CA GLU A 247 8.77 -2.03 -0.38
C GLU A 247 7.31 -2.50 -0.40
N ALA A 248 7.00 -3.57 -1.13
CA ALA A 248 5.64 -4.11 -1.20
C ALA A 248 5.17 -4.58 0.18
N LEU A 249 6.02 -5.31 0.89
CA LEU A 249 5.78 -5.77 2.25
C LEU A 249 5.71 -4.59 3.24
N ALA A 250 6.56 -3.58 3.08
CA ALA A 250 6.50 -2.37 3.90
C ALA A 250 5.13 -1.70 3.78
N ILE A 251 4.62 -1.53 2.56
CA ILE A 251 3.30 -0.93 2.30
C ILE A 251 2.19 -1.81 2.85
N TRP A 252 2.28 -3.12 2.65
CA TRP A 252 1.32 -4.09 3.21
C TRP A 252 1.20 -3.99 4.74
N CYS A 253 2.33 -3.80 5.43
CA CYS A 253 2.40 -3.78 6.89
C CYS A 253 2.09 -2.40 7.53
N LYS A 254 2.09 -1.32 6.73
CA LYS A 254 2.04 0.07 7.21
C LYS A 254 0.74 0.43 7.92
N HIS A 255 -0.41 -0.01 7.41
CA HIS A 255 -1.72 0.50 7.82
C HIS A 255 -2.57 -0.56 8.54
N LYS A 256 -2.64 -0.47 9.89
CA LYS A 256 -3.75 -0.99 10.73
C LYS A 256 -3.69 -0.54 12.20
#